data_AF-A0A673FNL2-F1
#
_entry.id   AF-A0A673FNL2-F1
#
_cell.length_a   1.000
_cell.length_b   1.000
_cell.length_c   1.000
_cell.angle_alpha   90.00
_cell.angle_beta   90.00
_cell.angle_gamma   90.00
#
_symmetry.space_group_name_H-M   'P 1'
#
loop_
_entity.id
_entity.type
_entity.pdbx_description
1 polymer ?
#
loop_
_entity_poly.entity_id
_entity_poly.type
_entity_poly.pdbx_seq_one_letter_code
_entity_poly.pdbx_strand_id
1 'polypeptide(L)'
;PRADGPKPIPPFSSCFILSTTNPFRRCCHYILTLRYFEMCILSVIAMSSIALAAEDPVWPESPRNNVRLIFLEVILMMVVLGLVLHEGSYFRDLWNFLDFVVVSGALVAFAFTSKGKDISVIKSLRVLRVLRPLKTIKRLPKLKAVFDCVVNSLKNVLNILIVYMLFMFIFAVVAVQLFKGRFFYCTDESKEFARDCRGEYLVYERNNEVKSQKREWKKYDFHYDNVLWALLTLFTVSTGEGWPQVLKHSVDSTYEDQGPSPGYRMEMSIFYVVYFVVFPFFFVNIFVALIIITFQEQGDKMMEDYSLEKNERACIDFAINAKPLTRHMPQNKQSFQYRMWQFVVSPPFEYSIMALIALNTIVLMMKYHGAPPTYDAVLKNLNIVFTTLFFMECVLKIIAFGVRNYFRDAWNIFDFVSVIGSITDILVTELWVSALLYKFRKQIQIAS
;
A
#
# COMPACT_ATOMS: atom_id res chain seq x y z
N PRO A 1 33.67 -8.25 7.45
CA PRO A 1 34.66 -7.30 6.91
C PRO A 1 33.97 -6.03 6.40
N ARG A 2 34.02 -4.94 7.19
CA ARG A 2 33.51 -3.63 6.77
C ARG A 2 34.38 -3.10 5.63
N ALA A 3 33.83 -3.03 4.43
CA ALA A 3 34.43 -2.34 3.30
C ALA A 3 34.24 -0.82 3.46
N ASP A 4 34.76 -0.24 4.53
CA ASP A 4 34.77 1.21 4.79
C ASP A 4 36.11 1.83 4.32
N GLY A 5 36.58 1.41 3.14
CA GLY A 5 37.69 2.04 2.43
C GLY A 5 37.15 2.81 1.22
N PRO A 6 37.74 3.96 0.84
CA PRO A 6 37.38 4.63 -0.41
C PRO A 6 37.58 3.64 -1.57
N LYS A 7 36.56 3.50 -2.43
CA LYS A 7 36.60 2.59 -3.58
C LYS A 7 37.88 2.85 -4.39
N PRO A 8 38.64 1.82 -4.79
CA PRO A 8 39.87 2.04 -5.54
C PRO A 8 39.57 2.62 -6.93
N ILE A 9 40.42 3.55 -7.39
CA ILE A 9 40.33 4.12 -8.74
C ILE A 9 40.63 2.99 -9.74
N PRO A 10 39.74 2.70 -10.71
CA PRO A 10 39.96 1.62 -11.67
C PRO A 10 41.21 1.88 -12.54
N PRO A 11 41.99 0.85 -12.90
CA PRO A 11 43.32 1.00 -13.50
C PRO A 11 43.31 1.46 -14.96
N PHE A 12 42.17 1.45 -15.65
CA PHE A 12 42.06 1.78 -17.07
C PHE A 12 41.84 3.28 -17.32
N SER A 13 42.31 3.79 -18.46
CA SER A 13 42.11 5.17 -18.91
C SER A 13 40.64 5.44 -19.26
N SER A 14 40.09 6.56 -18.79
CA SER A 14 38.70 6.95 -19.08
C SER A 14 38.62 7.64 -20.45
N CYS A 15 37.65 7.27 -21.30
CA CYS A 15 37.44 7.83 -22.65
C CYS A 15 38.67 7.77 -23.57
N PHE A 16 39.61 6.86 -23.33
CA PHE A 16 40.91 6.78 -24.02
C PHE A 16 41.78 8.06 -23.97
N ILE A 17 41.37 9.08 -23.20
CA ILE A 17 42.01 10.42 -23.14
C ILE A 17 42.51 10.75 -21.72
N LEU A 18 41.88 10.20 -20.68
CA LEU A 18 42.17 10.56 -19.28
C LEU A 18 42.94 9.44 -18.55
N SER A 19 44.25 9.62 -18.39
CA SER A 19 45.13 8.75 -17.61
C SER A 19 44.76 8.73 -16.11
N THR A 20 45.11 7.66 -15.40
CA THR A 20 44.87 7.42 -13.96
C THR A 20 45.53 8.46 -13.04
N THR A 21 46.48 9.25 -13.56
CA THR A 21 47.20 10.30 -12.84
C THR A 21 46.59 11.70 -12.99
N ASN A 22 45.54 11.86 -13.82
CA ASN A 22 44.97 13.19 -14.07
C ASN A 22 44.32 13.76 -12.79
N PRO A 23 44.67 15.00 -12.37
CA PRO A 23 44.14 15.63 -11.16
C PRO A 23 42.62 15.81 -11.21
N PHE A 24 42.05 16.04 -12.39
CA PHE A 24 40.60 16.16 -12.58
C PHE A 24 39.89 14.85 -12.22
N ARG A 25 40.40 13.70 -12.70
CA ARG A 25 39.85 12.38 -12.40
C ARG A 25 39.91 12.04 -10.91
N ARG A 26 41.03 12.40 -10.25
CA ARG A 26 41.19 12.21 -8.79
C ARG A 26 40.23 13.08 -8.01
N CYS A 27 40.04 14.34 -8.43
CA CYS A 27 39.09 15.26 -7.82
C CYS A 27 37.64 14.75 -7.95
N CYS A 28 37.21 14.36 -9.15
CA CYS A 28 35.89 13.77 -9.37
C CYS A 28 35.69 12.49 -8.54
N HIS A 29 36.69 11.62 -8.49
CA HIS A 29 36.63 10.40 -7.67
C HIS A 29 36.50 10.74 -6.18
N TYR A 30 37.29 11.70 -5.68
CA TYR A 30 37.20 12.17 -4.30
C TYR A 30 35.80 12.68 -3.97
N ILE A 31 35.24 13.56 -4.80
CA ILE A 31 33.88 14.11 -4.65
C ILE A 31 32.82 12.98 -4.62
N LEU A 32 32.92 12.02 -5.54
CA LEU A 32 31.98 10.89 -5.64
C LEU A 32 32.04 9.93 -4.44
N THR A 33 33.16 9.90 -3.72
CA THR A 33 33.34 9.06 -2.51
C THR A 33 32.96 9.75 -1.20
N LEU A 34 32.61 11.04 -1.22
CA LEU A 34 32.20 11.75 -0.01
C LEU A 34 30.85 11.24 0.51
N ARG A 35 30.78 10.94 1.81
CA ARG A 35 29.52 10.49 2.46
C ARG A 35 28.37 11.49 2.32
N TYR A 36 28.68 12.79 2.34
CA TYR A 36 27.69 13.87 2.17
C TYR A 36 27.17 13.97 0.73
N PHE A 37 27.97 13.55 -0.25
CA PHE A 37 27.58 13.57 -1.65
C PHE A 37 26.42 12.60 -1.92
N GLU A 38 26.45 11.41 -1.29
CA GLU A 38 25.35 10.44 -1.40
C GLU A 38 24.05 10.96 -0.76
N MET A 39 24.13 11.58 0.42
CA MET A 39 22.97 12.18 1.09
C MET A 39 22.40 13.37 0.31
N CYS A 40 23.27 14.17 -0.32
CA CYS A 40 22.86 15.26 -1.19
C CYS A 40 22.06 14.75 -2.40
N ILE A 41 22.57 13.71 -3.09
CA ILE A 41 21.85 13.10 -4.23
C ILE A 41 20.50 12.53 -3.80
N LEU A 42 20.43 11.82 -2.67
CA LEU A 42 19.18 11.26 -2.17
C LEU A 42 18.16 12.36 -1.82
N SER A 43 18.62 13.44 -1.18
CA SER A 43 17.79 14.62 -0.88
C SER A 43 17.24 15.27 -2.16
N VAL A 44 18.08 15.42 -3.19
CA VAL A 44 17.67 15.97 -4.49
C VAL A 44 16.64 15.07 -5.18
N ILE A 45 16.81 13.74 -5.14
CA ILE A 45 15.81 12.79 -5.67
C ILE A 45 14.49 12.92 -4.90
N ALA A 46 14.54 12.99 -3.56
CA ALA A 46 13.35 13.13 -2.73
C ALA A 46 12.60 14.43 -3.02
N MET A 47 13.29 15.57 -3.02
CA MET A 47 12.71 16.87 -3.37
C MET A 47 12.15 16.89 -4.80
N SER A 48 12.85 16.28 -5.76
CA SER A 48 12.35 16.14 -7.13
C SER A 48 11.10 15.26 -7.23
N SER A 49 10.94 14.28 -6.35
CA SER A 49 9.78 13.38 -6.34
C SER A 49 8.58 14.05 -5.68
N ILE A 50 8.81 14.80 -4.60
CA ILE A 50 7.80 15.63 -3.93
C ILE A 50 7.27 16.70 -4.89
N ALA A 51 8.16 17.34 -5.66
CA ALA A 51 7.75 18.33 -6.66
C ALA A 51 6.89 17.72 -7.78
N LEU A 52 7.20 16.50 -8.22
CA LEU A 52 6.36 15.79 -9.18
C LEU A 52 4.99 15.44 -8.60
N ALA A 53 4.92 15.04 -7.33
CA ALA A 53 3.66 14.76 -6.64
C ALA A 53 2.81 16.01 -6.40
N ALA A 54 3.45 17.19 -6.31
CA ALA A 54 2.77 18.47 -6.09
C ALA A 54 2.28 19.14 -7.39
N GLU A 55 2.61 18.59 -8.57
CA GLU A 55 2.18 19.10 -9.87
C GLU A 55 0.67 18.85 -10.07
N ASP A 56 -0.07 19.90 -10.43
CA ASP A 56 -1.50 19.78 -10.76
C ASP A 56 -1.66 19.22 -12.19
N PRO A 57 -2.26 18.03 -12.37
CA PRO A 57 -2.40 17.41 -13.68
C PRO A 57 -3.49 18.06 -14.55
N VAL A 58 -4.42 18.83 -13.98
CA VAL A 58 -5.59 19.38 -14.68
C VAL A 58 -5.31 20.78 -15.22
N TRP A 59 -4.59 21.63 -14.47
CA TRP A 59 -4.35 23.03 -14.82
C TRP A 59 -2.86 23.35 -14.96
N PRO A 60 -2.26 23.24 -16.17
CA PRO A 60 -0.83 23.45 -16.38
C PRO A 60 -0.36 24.87 -16.05
N GLU A 61 -1.23 25.88 -16.19
CA GLU A 61 -0.94 27.31 -15.92
C GLU A 61 -1.31 27.75 -14.49
N SER A 62 -1.60 26.83 -13.57
CA SER A 62 -1.97 27.19 -12.19
C SER A 62 -0.82 27.91 -11.47
N PRO A 63 -1.09 28.85 -10.55
CA PRO A 63 -0.04 29.51 -9.77
C PRO A 63 0.79 28.53 -8.93
N ARG A 64 0.24 27.35 -8.59
CA ARG A 64 0.97 26.23 -7.96
C ARG A 64 2.03 25.64 -8.91
N ASN A 65 1.70 25.46 -10.19
CA ASN A 65 2.65 25.05 -11.22
C ASN A 65 3.60 26.20 -11.63
N ASN A 66 3.19 27.45 -11.41
CA ASN A 66 3.97 28.66 -11.67
C ASN A 66 4.91 29.06 -10.52
N VAL A 67 4.93 28.34 -9.39
CA VAL A 67 6.00 28.47 -8.37
C VAL A 67 7.29 27.88 -8.92
N ARG A 68 7.89 28.59 -9.88
CA ARG A 68 9.21 28.33 -10.47
C ARG A 68 10.37 28.81 -9.58
N LEU A 69 10.15 29.08 -8.28
CA LEU A 69 11.11 29.81 -7.44
C LEU A 69 11.89 28.99 -6.40
N ILE A 70 11.82 27.65 -6.42
CA ILE A 70 12.76 26.81 -5.64
C ILE A 70 13.54 25.81 -6.54
N PHE A 71 13.18 25.68 -7.81
CA PHE A 71 13.77 24.64 -8.68
C PHE A 71 14.88 25.08 -9.62
N LEU A 72 15.08 26.40 -9.84
CA LEU A 72 16.14 26.87 -10.73
C LEU A 72 17.55 26.68 -10.13
N GLU A 73 17.67 26.64 -8.80
CA GLU A 73 18.95 26.48 -8.10
C GLU A 73 19.36 25.00 -7.94
N VAL A 74 18.40 24.08 -7.92
CA VAL A 74 18.65 22.62 -7.80
C VAL A 74 18.91 21.96 -9.16
N ILE A 75 18.40 22.54 -10.27
CA ILE A 75 18.68 22.06 -11.62
C ILE A 75 20.10 22.43 -12.06
N LEU A 76 20.63 23.60 -11.67
CA LEU A 76 22.01 23.98 -12.00
C LEU A 76 23.02 23.08 -11.26
N MET A 77 22.72 22.66 -10.03
CA MET A 77 23.56 21.68 -9.31
C MET A 77 23.44 20.25 -9.85
N MET A 78 22.28 19.83 -10.37
CA MET A 78 22.12 18.53 -11.02
C MET A 78 22.83 18.44 -12.39
N VAL A 79 22.92 19.56 -13.12
CA VAL A 79 23.60 19.62 -14.43
C VAL A 79 25.12 19.73 -14.28
N VAL A 80 25.60 20.35 -13.19
CA VAL A 80 27.05 20.49 -12.92
C VAL A 80 27.68 19.23 -12.31
N LEU A 81 26.91 18.33 -11.69
CA LEU A 81 27.42 17.09 -11.09
C LEU A 81 27.15 15.80 -11.90
N GLY A 82 26.51 15.89 -13.06
CA GLY A 82 26.01 14.73 -13.81
C GLY A 82 26.74 14.40 -15.11
N LEU A 83 27.84 15.07 -15.43
CA LEU A 83 28.51 14.94 -16.73
C LEU A 83 29.99 14.62 -16.58
N VAL A 84 30.29 13.39 -16.17
CA VAL A 84 31.59 12.79 -16.48
C VAL A 84 31.39 11.31 -16.80
N LEU A 85 31.44 11.01 -18.10
CA LEU A 85 31.65 9.67 -18.66
C LEU A 85 32.72 8.91 -17.86
N HIS A 86 32.39 7.72 -17.35
CA HIS A 86 33.39 6.68 -17.06
C HIS A 86 32.91 5.33 -17.59
N GLU A 87 33.79 4.66 -18.33
CA GLU A 87 33.58 3.30 -18.82
C GLU A 87 34.30 2.26 -17.95
N GLY A 88 33.47 1.39 -17.38
CA GLY A 88 33.72 -0.03 -17.16
C GLY A 88 32.42 -0.76 -17.51
N SER A 89 31.99 -0.59 -18.77
CA SER A 89 30.69 -0.97 -19.35
C SER A 89 29.45 -0.29 -18.71
N TYR A 90 29.30 1.02 -18.95
CA TYR A 90 28.18 1.84 -18.49
C TYR A 90 26.80 1.30 -18.96
N PHE A 91 26.71 0.79 -20.19
CA PHE A 91 25.46 0.26 -20.76
C PHE A 91 25.12 -1.18 -20.38
N ARG A 92 26.03 -1.93 -19.71
CA ARG A 92 25.70 -3.28 -19.18
C ARG A 92 24.97 -3.23 -17.85
N ASP A 93 25.10 -2.13 -17.10
CA ASP A 93 24.35 -1.92 -15.86
C ASP A 93 22.99 -1.27 -16.18
N LEU A 94 21.90 -2.04 -15.99
CA LEU A 94 20.53 -1.59 -16.24
C LEU A 94 20.20 -0.26 -15.54
N TRP A 95 20.78 -0.02 -14.36
CA TRP A 95 20.54 1.19 -13.58
C TRP A 95 21.20 2.43 -14.21
N ASN A 96 22.38 2.26 -14.79
CA ASN A 96 23.07 3.34 -15.50
C ASN A 96 22.38 3.66 -16.83
N PHE A 97 21.85 2.65 -17.52
CA PHE A 97 21.04 2.86 -18.71
C PHE A 97 19.75 3.64 -18.40
N LEU A 98 19.06 3.28 -17.32
CA LEU A 98 17.87 4.02 -16.85
C LEU A 98 18.23 5.48 -16.49
N ASP A 99 19.37 5.70 -15.84
CA ASP A 99 19.89 7.05 -15.56
C ASP A 99 20.10 7.88 -16.83
N PHE A 100 20.72 7.28 -17.85
CA PHE A 100 20.93 7.91 -19.15
C PHE A 100 19.62 8.27 -19.85
N VAL A 101 18.63 7.37 -19.86
CA VAL A 101 17.31 7.61 -20.47
C VAL A 101 16.57 8.76 -19.77
N VAL A 102 16.62 8.83 -18.43
CA VAL A 102 15.97 9.90 -17.66
C VAL A 102 16.63 11.27 -17.93
N VAL A 103 17.96 11.32 -17.97
CA VAL A 103 18.71 12.58 -18.20
C VAL A 103 18.57 13.05 -19.65
N SER A 104 18.72 12.13 -20.62
CA SER A 104 18.55 12.45 -22.04
C SER A 104 17.12 12.88 -22.36
N GLY A 105 16.11 12.19 -21.83
CA GLY A 105 14.70 12.58 -21.98
C GLY A 105 14.41 13.96 -21.40
N ALA A 106 15.01 14.32 -20.27
CA ALA A 106 14.88 15.65 -19.67
C ALA A 106 15.56 16.75 -20.53
N LEU A 107 16.74 16.47 -21.09
CA LEU A 107 17.48 17.40 -21.93
C LEU A 107 16.78 17.64 -23.27
N VAL A 108 16.26 16.58 -23.89
CA VAL A 108 15.42 16.66 -25.09
C VAL A 108 14.16 17.47 -24.78
N ALA A 109 13.43 17.17 -23.70
CA ALA A 109 12.26 17.94 -23.33
C ALA A 109 12.56 19.43 -23.11
N PHE A 110 13.70 19.77 -22.50
CA PHE A 110 14.13 21.15 -22.29
C PHE A 110 14.47 21.86 -23.61
N ALA A 111 15.32 21.25 -24.44
CA ALA A 111 15.77 21.81 -25.71
C ALA A 111 14.62 22.07 -26.70
N PHE A 112 13.60 21.20 -26.72
CA PHE A 112 12.43 21.37 -27.57
C PHE A 112 11.39 22.35 -27.01
N THR A 113 11.32 22.53 -25.68
CA THR A 113 10.48 23.56 -25.05
C THR A 113 10.96 24.97 -25.43
N SER A 114 12.27 25.19 -25.58
CA SER A 114 12.83 26.49 -26.00
C SER A 114 12.55 26.86 -27.47
N LYS A 115 12.09 25.91 -28.30
CA LYS A 115 11.82 26.14 -29.74
C LYS A 115 10.33 26.28 -30.06
N GLY A 116 9.45 26.39 -29.06
CA GLY A 116 8.03 26.74 -29.24
C GLY A 116 7.18 25.71 -29.99
N LYS A 117 7.65 24.48 -30.18
CA LYS A 117 6.86 23.39 -30.75
C LYS A 117 6.30 22.52 -29.64
N ASP A 118 5.06 22.77 -29.24
CA ASP A 118 4.28 21.87 -28.38
C ASP A 118 3.86 20.62 -29.17
N ILE A 119 4.72 19.60 -29.12
CA ILE A 119 4.40 18.29 -29.66
C ILE A 119 3.97 17.42 -28.47
N SER A 120 2.87 16.66 -28.59
CA SER A 120 2.39 15.70 -27.59
C SER A 120 3.49 14.76 -27.05
N VAL A 121 4.50 14.48 -27.89
CA VAL A 121 5.73 13.74 -27.56
C VAL A 121 6.52 14.37 -26.39
N ILE A 122 6.56 15.71 -26.27
CA ILE A 122 7.25 16.41 -25.18
C ILE A 122 6.53 16.20 -23.84
N LYS A 123 5.20 16.11 -23.84
CA LYS A 123 4.41 15.78 -22.64
C LYS A 123 4.72 14.35 -22.18
N SER A 124 4.78 13.38 -23.11
CA SER A 124 5.14 11.99 -22.79
C SER A 124 6.58 11.84 -22.26
N LEU A 125 7.54 12.63 -22.76
CA LEU A 125 8.92 12.62 -22.24
C LEU A 125 9.05 13.19 -20.81
N ARG A 126 8.13 14.06 -20.38
CA ARG A 126 8.09 14.53 -18.99
C ARG A 126 7.68 13.42 -18.02
N VAL A 127 6.88 12.44 -18.47
CA VAL A 127 6.48 11.27 -17.65
C VAL A 127 7.70 10.44 -17.22
N LEU A 128 8.77 10.38 -18.03
CA LEU A 128 10.01 9.65 -17.66
C LEU A 128 10.67 10.18 -16.37
N ARG A 129 10.34 11.40 -15.93
CA ARG A 129 10.80 11.94 -14.64
C ARG A 129 10.23 11.16 -13.44
N VAL A 130 9.15 10.40 -13.62
CA VAL A 130 8.60 9.48 -12.59
C VAL A 130 9.56 8.35 -12.23
N LEU A 131 10.55 8.06 -13.09
CA LEU A 131 11.55 7.02 -12.84
C LEU A 131 12.69 7.48 -11.91
N ARG A 132 12.77 8.78 -11.55
CA ARG A 132 13.81 9.32 -10.64
C ARG A 132 13.91 8.62 -9.28
N PRO A 133 12.80 8.24 -8.60
CA PRO A 133 12.86 7.47 -7.37
C PRO A 133 13.56 6.11 -7.52
N LEU A 134 13.53 5.48 -8.70
CA LEU A 134 14.17 4.17 -8.93
C LEU A 134 15.70 4.23 -8.73
N LYS A 135 16.32 5.41 -8.87
CA LYS A 135 17.75 5.63 -8.59
C LYS A 135 18.12 5.31 -7.14
N THR A 136 17.16 5.41 -6.22
CA THR A 136 17.37 5.08 -4.79
C THR A 136 17.66 3.59 -4.58
N ILE A 137 17.13 2.71 -5.44
CA ILE A 137 17.33 1.25 -5.35
C ILE A 137 18.81 0.92 -5.47
N LYS A 138 19.53 1.50 -6.43
CA LYS A 138 20.98 1.30 -6.58
C LYS A 138 21.80 1.83 -5.39
N ARG A 139 21.31 2.88 -4.72
CA ARG A 139 22.03 3.57 -3.63
C ARG A 139 21.78 2.95 -2.26
N LEU A 140 20.62 2.31 -2.06
CA LEU A 140 20.27 1.64 -0.81
C LEU A 140 20.56 0.13 -0.94
N PRO A 141 21.65 -0.40 -0.34
CA PRO A 141 22.04 -1.79 -0.51
C PRO A 141 20.97 -2.77 -0.03
N LYS A 142 20.20 -2.39 1.01
CA LYS A 142 19.05 -3.18 1.50
C LYS A 142 17.93 -3.28 0.45
N LEU A 143 17.59 -2.18 -0.22
CA LEU A 143 16.54 -2.15 -1.23
C LEU A 143 17.00 -2.86 -2.52
N LYS A 144 18.28 -2.69 -2.90
CA LYS A 144 18.91 -3.43 -4.00
C LYS A 144 18.84 -4.94 -3.78
N ALA A 145 19.20 -5.42 -2.59
CA ALA A 145 19.17 -6.85 -2.28
C ALA A 145 17.75 -7.44 -2.43
N VAL A 146 16.73 -6.72 -1.95
CA VAL A 146 15.33 -7.13 -2.12
C VAL A 146 14.93 -7.16 -3.60
N PHE A 147 15.26 -6.12 -4.36
CA PHE A 147 14.96 -6.06 -5.79
C PHE A 147 15.66 -7.17 -6.59
N ASP A 148 16.95 -7.41 -6.34
CA ASP A 148 17.72 -8.46 -7.01
C ASP A 148 17.13 -9.86 -6.71
N CYS A 149 16.66 -10.09 -5.48
CA CYS A 149 15.95 -11.32 -5.11
C CYS A 149 14.61 -11.47 -5.85
N VAL A 150 13.81 -10.41 -5.98
CA VAL A 150 12.55 -10.41 -6.75
C VAL A 150 12.80 -10.72 -8.22
N VAL A 151 13.79 -10.07 -8.84
CA VAL A 151 14.11 -10.32 -10.26
C VAL A 151 14.63 -11.75 -10.48
N ASN A 152 15.42 -12.28 -9.53
CA ASN A 152 15.93 -13.65 -9.64
C ASN A 152 14.82 -14.70 -9.49
N SER A 153 13.91 -14.52 -8.51
CA SER A 153 12.75 -15.40 -8.32
C SER A 153 11.78 -15.33 -9.51
N LEU A 154 11.64 -14.16 -10.16
CA LEU A 154 10.76 -14.00 -11.33
C LEU A 154 11.17 -14.91 -12.50
N LYS A 155 12.46 -15.18 -12.71
CA LYS A 155 12.92 -16.05 -13.81
C LYS A 155 12.32 -17.45 -13.74
N ASN A 156 12.20 -18.01 -12.53
CA ASN A 156 11.59 -19.32 -12.32
C ASN A 156 10.07 -19.26 -12.50
N VAL A 157 9.45 -18.15 -12.10
CA VAL A 157 8.01 -17.91 -12.22
C VAL A 157 7.56 -17.77 -13.69
N LEU A 158 8.39 -17.20 -14.57
CA LEU A 158 8.04 -17.01 -15.98
C LEU A 158 7.66 -18.30 -16.70
N ASN A 159 8.31 -19.43 -16.37
CA ASN A 159 7.99 -20.73 -16.99
C ASN A 159 6.55 -21.18 -16.69
N ILE A 160 6.10 -20.99 -15.46
CA ILE A 160 4.73 -21.34 -15.04
C ILE A 160 3.74 -20.33 -15.61
N LEU A 161 4.11 -19.06 -15.67
CA LEU A 161 3.28 -18.03 -16.28
C LEU A 161 3.00 -18.36 -17.75
N ILE A 162 3.97 -18.91 -18.49
CA ILE A 162 3.75 -19.39 -19.87
C ILE A 162 2.70 -20.50 -19.90
N VAL A 163 2.80 -21.50 -19.00
CA VAL A 163 1.80 -22.57 -18.90
C VAL A 163 0.42 -22.02 -18.55
N TYR A 164 0.33 -21.10 -17.58
CA TYR A 164 -0.89 -20.41 -17.20
C TYR A 164 -1.53 -19.69 -18.40
N MET A 165 -0.74 -18.90 -19.15
CA MET A 165 -1.22 -18.18 -20.33
C MET A 165 -1.68 -19.10 -21.45
N LEU A 166 -1.03 -20.26 -21.63
CA LEU A 166 -1.44 -21.26 -22.62
C LEU A 166 -2.80 -21.88 -22.26
N PHE A 167 -3.00 -22.27 -21.00
CA PHE A 167 -4.30 -22.77 -20.54
C PHE A 167 -5.38 -21.70 -20.65
N MET A 168 -5.04 -20.47 -20.27
CA MET A 168 -5.96 -19.33 -20.36
C MET A 168 -6.36 -19.04 -21.81
N PHE A 169 -5.43 -19.19 -22.76
CA PHE A 169 -5.70 -19.09 -24.19
C PHE A 169 -6.68 -20.16 -24.69
N ILE A 170 -6.56 -21.41 -24.23
CA ILE A 170 -7.51 -22.48 -24.58
C ILE A 170 -8.93 -22.09 -24.14
N PHE A 171 -9.10 -21.64 -22.89
CA PHE A 171 -10.40 -21.18 -22.39
C PHE A 171 -10.90 -19.93 -23.13
N ALA A 172 -10.01 -19.01 -23.51
CA ALA A 172 -10.38 -17.84 -24.30
C ALA A 172 -10.93 -18.23 -25.67
N VAL A 173 -10.30 -19.19 -26.35
CA VAL A 173 -10.80 -19.72 -27.64
C VAL A 173 -12.18 -20.37 -27.46
N VAL A 174 -12.36 -21.19 -26.41
CA VAL A 174 -13.67 -21.79 -26.08
C VAL A 174 -14.73 -20.71 -25.84
N ALA A 175 -14.40 -19.69 -25.05
CA ALA A 175 -15.32 -18.59 -24.75
C ALA A 175 -15.73 -17.80 -26.00
N VAL A 176 -14.78 -17.52 -26.90
CA VAL A 176 -15.08 -16.88 -28.20
C VAL A 176 -16.06 -17.74 -29.00
N GLN A 177 -15.87 -19.07 -29.06
CA GLN A 177 -16.82 -19.92 -29.78
C GLN A 177 -18.22 -19.96 -29.15
N LEU A 178 -18.31 -19.84 -27.81
CA LEU A 178 -19.59 -19.86 -27.10
C LEU A 178 -20.37 -18.54 -27.15
N PHE A 179 -19.64 -17.41 -27.16
CA PHE A 179 -20.20 -16.08 -26.84
C PHE A 179 -19.93 -14.97 -27.87
N LYS A 180 -19.18 -15.24 -28.96
CA LYS A 180 -18.92 -14.24 -30.01
C LYS A 180 -20.22 -13.59 -30.49
N GLY A 181 -20.25 -12.27 -30.58
CA GLY A 181 -21.40 -11.56 -31.16
C GLY A 181 -22.66 -11.52 -30.30
N ARG A 182 -22.64 -12.08 -29.08
CA ARG A 182 -23.84 -12.20 -28.21
C ARG A 182 -23.85 -11.24 -27.01
N PHE A 183 -22.81 -10.43 -26.86
CA PHE A 183 -22.61 -9.49 -25.74
C PHE A 183 -23.09 -8.07 -26.04
N PHE A 184 -24.14 -7.97 -26.87
CA PHE A 184 -24.76 -6.71 -27.25
C PHE A 184 -26.10 -6.54 -26.56
N TYR A 185 -26.45 -5.29 -26.27
CA TYR A 185 -27.71 -4.92 -25.65
C TYR A 185 -28.17 -3.56 -26.20
N CYS A 186 -29.49 -3.34 -26.19
CA CYS A 186 -30.05 -2.02 -26.44
C CYS A 186 -30.09 -1.23 -25.13
N THR A 187 -29.87 0.09 -25.18
CA THR A 187 -30.07 0.95 -24.01
C THR A 187 -31.52 0.96 -23.50
N ASP A 188 -32.49 0.59 -24.35
CA ASP A 188 -33.89 0.36 -23.97
C ASP A 188 -34.14 -1.15 -23.88
N GLU A 189 -34.41 -1.64 -22.65
CA GLU A 189 -34.66 -3.06 -22.37
C GLU A 189 -35.90 -3.61 -23.10
N SER A 190 -36.80 -2.75 -23.57
CA SER A 190 -38.00 -3.14 -24.31
C SER A 190 -37.71 -3.60 -25.74
N LYS A 191 -36.49 -3.39 -26.25
CA LYS A 191 -36.10 -3.70 -27.63
C LYS A 191 -35.05 -4.80 -27.66
N GLU A 192 -35.47 -5.97 -28.12
CA GLU A 192 -34.62 -7.15 -28.18
C GLU A 192 -33.70 -7.19 -29.40
N PHE A 193 -34.08 -6.65 -30.55
CA PHE A 193 -33.28 -6.78 -31.78
C PHE A 193 -32.49 -5.52 -32.12
N ALA A 194 -31.29 -5.69 -32.68
CA ALA A 194 -30.43 -4.57 -33.11
C ALA A 194 -31.12 -3.62 -34.11
N ARG A 195 -31.95 -4.18 -35.01
CA ARG A 195 -32.73 -3.39 -36.00
C ARG A 195 -33.78 -2.48 -35.36
N ASP A 196 -34.33 -2.88 -34.21
CA ASP A 196 -35.42 -2.19 -33.52
C ASP A 196 -34.89 -1.19 -32.47
N CYS A 197 -33.59 -1.26 -32.13
CA CYS A 197 -32.89 -0.35 -31.24
C CYS A 197 -32.56 1.00 -31.94
N ARG A 198 -33.59 1.72 -32.36
CA ARG A 198 -33.49 3.02 -33.05
C ARG A 198 -34.47 4.04 -32.47
N GLY A 199 -34.19 5.32 -32.71
CA GLY A 199 -34.99 6.44 -32.22
C GLY A 199 -34.66 6.80 -30.77
N GLU A 200 -35.64 7.33 -30.04
CA GLU A 200 -35.49 7.76 -28.65
C GLU A 200 -36.39 6.96 -27.71
N TYR A 201 -35.99 6.89 -26.45
CA TYR A 201 -36.75 6.26 -25.36
C TYR A 201 -36.75 7.19 -24.14
N LEU A 202 -37.77 7.03 -23.29
CA LEU A 202 -37.96 7.87 -22.12
C LEU A 202 -37.29 7.21 -20.91
N VAL A 203 -36.37 7.94 -20.27
CA VAL A 203 -35.77 7.54 -19.00
C VAL A 203 -36.49 8.26 -17.87
N TYR A 204 -37.02 7.47 -16.93
CA TYR A 204 -37.69 7.96 -15.74
C TYR A 204 -36.66 8.09 -14.61
N GLU A 205 -36.26 9.31 -14.29
CA GLU A 205 -35.37 9.56 -13.16
C GLU A 205 -36.13 9.54 -11.82
N ARG A 206 -35.42 9.30 -10.72
CA ARG A 206 -35.98 9.20 -9.36
C ARG A 206 -36.76 10.45 -8.90
N ASN A 207 -36.55 11.59 -9.56
CA ASN A 207 -37.19 12.88 -9.26
C ASN A 207 -38.46 13.12 -10.08
N ASN A 208 -39.05 12.10 -10.73
CA ASN A 208 -40.17 12.22 -11.67
C ASN A 208 -39.89 13.12 -12.90
N GLU A 209 -38.61 13.39 -13.19
CA GLU A 209 -38.20 14.01 -14.45
C GLU A 209 -38.15 12.93 -15.53
N VAL A 210 -38.79 13.21 -16.66
CA VAL A 210 -38.73 12.36 -17.86
C VAL A 210 -37.78 13.00 -18.85
N LYS A 211 -36.69 12.31 -19.17
CA LYS A 211 -35.73 12.76 -20.19
C LYS A 211 -35.78 11.81 -21.37
N SER A 212 -35.83 12.38 -22.57
CA SER A 212 -35.64 11.62 -23.80
C SER A 212 -34.16 11.32 -23.98
N GLN A 213 -33.82 10.06 -24.19
CA GLN A 213 -32.47 9.63 -24.55
C GLN A 213 -32.51 8.83 -25.85
N LYS A 214 -31.43 8.91 -26.63
CA LYS A 214 -31.32 8.14 -27.87
C LYS A 214 -31.07 6.66 -27.56
N ARG A 215 -31.78 5.78 -28.28
CA ARG A 215 -31.50 4.34 -28.25
C ARG A 215 -30.20 4.05 -28.96
N GLU A 216 -29.33 3.29 -28.30
CA GLU A 216 -28.05 2.87 -28.86
C GLU A 216 -27.86 1.37 -28.66
N TRP A 217 -27.45 0.68 -29.73
CA TRP A 217 -27.02 -0.72 -29.65
C TRP A 217 -25.58 -0.75 -29.16
N LYS A 218 -25.39 -1.13 -27.90
CA LYS A 218 -24.10 -1.11 -27.21
C LYS A 218 -23.60 -2.51 -26.97
N LYS A 219 -22.29 -2.61 -26.81
CA LYS A 219 -21.62 -3.83 -26.37
C LYS A 219 -21.19 -3.65 -24.92
N TYR A 220 -21.21 -4.73 -24.15
CA TYR A 220 -20.58 -4.72 -22.83
C TYR A 220 -19.06 -4.51 -22.92
N ASP A 221 -18.48 -3.84 -21.92
CA ASP A 221 -17.04 -3.55 -21.88
C ASP A 221 -16.19 -4.82 -21.83
N PHE A 222 -16.65 -5.83 -21.07
CA PHE A 222 -16.06 -7.16 -21.02
C PHE A 222 -16.88 -8.13 -21.86
N HIS A 223 -16.27 -8.66 -22.92
CA HIS A 223 -16.95 -9.46 -23.95
C HIS A 223 -15.97 -10.45 -24.63
N TYR A 224 -16.52 -11.35 -25.45
CA TYR A 224 -15.79 -12.49 -26.03
C TYR A 224 -15.74 -12.49 -27.57
N ASP A 225 -15.67 -11.31 -28.21
CA ASP A 225 -15.71 -11.24 -29.69
C ASP A 225 -14.41 -11.69 -30.36
N ASN A 226 -13.29 -11.51 -29.67
CA ASN A 226 -11.97 -11.92 -30.15
C ASN A 226 -11.14 -12.44 -28.98
N VAL A 227 -10.10 -13.21 -29.30
CA VAL A 227 -9.32 -13.93 -28.30
C VAL A 227 -8.60 -12.98 -27.32
N LEU A 228 -8.15 -11.81 -27.78
CA LEU A 228 -7.46 -10.85 -26.90
C LEU A 228 -8.40 -10.25 -25.85
N TRP A 229 -9.61 -9.86 -26.26
CA TRP A 229 -10.64 -9.38 -25.35
C TRP A 229 -11.21 -10.50 -24.46
N ALA A 230 -11.29 -11.72 -24.98
CA ALA A 230 -11.63 -12.89 -24.19
C ALA A 230 -10.58 -13.18 -23.10
N LEU A 231 -9.29 -13.08 -23.42
CA LEU A 231 -8.20 -13.17 -22.43
C LEU A 231 -8.32 -12.08 -21.36
N LEU A 232 -8.61 -10.84 -21.75
CA LEU A 232 -8.82 -9.75 -20.79
C LEU A 232 -10.05 -9.99 -19.89
N THR A 233 -11.14 -10.47 -20.46
CA THR A 233 -12.37 -10.78 -19.73
C THR A 233 -12.17 -11.98 -18.78
N LEU A 234 -11.47 -13.02 -19.23
CA LEU A 234 -11.11 -14.14 -18.36
C LEU A 234 -10.12 -13.71 -17.28
N PHE A 235 -9.25 -12.74 -17.56
CA PHE A 235 -8.35 -12.18 -16.55
C PHE A 235 -9.14 -11.51 -15.43
N THR A 236 -10.13 -10.67 -15.73
CA THR A 236 -10.97 -10.07 -14.68
C THR A 236 -11.80 -11.10 -13.91
N VAL A 237 -12.29 -12.13 -14.59
CA VAL A 237 -12.94 -13.27 -13.92
C VAL A 237 -11.97 -14.00 -12.98
N SER A 238 -10.73 -14.22 -13.40
CA SER A 238 -9.70 -14.89 -12.59
C SER A 238 -9.28 -14.09 -11.35
N THR A 239 -9.35 -12.76 -11.40
CA THR A 239 -9.07 -11.89 -10.24
C THR A 239 -10.23 -11.86 -9.24
N GLY A 240 -11.40 -12.42 -9.58
CA GLY A 240 -12.59 -12.37 -8.74
C GLY A 240 -13.31 -11.02 -8.78
N GLU A 241 -13.01 -10.16 -9.75
CA GLU A 241 -13.56 -8.80 -9.85
C GLU A 241 -14.52 -8.70 -11.04
N GLY A 242 -15.74 -8.20 -10.82
CA GLY A 242 -16.74 -8.03 -11.88
C GLY A 242 -17.27 -9.34 -12.51
N TRP A 243 -16.79 -10.51 -12.09
CA TRP A 243 -17.20 -11.81 -12.63
C TRP A 243 -18.71 -12.11 -12.56
N PRO A 244 -19.49 -11.66 -11.54
CA PRO A 244 -20.93 -11.95 -11.53
C PRO A 244 -21.65 -11.23 -12.66
N GLN A 245 -21.16 -10.05 -13.07
CA GLN A 245 -21.72 -9.30 -14.19
C GLN A 245 -21.42 -10.02 -15.51
N VAL A 246 -20.17 -10.46 -15.72
CA VAL A 246 -19.78 -11.22 -16.91
C VAL A 246 -20.54 -12.55 -17.00
N LEU A 247 -20.70 -13.25 -15.88
CA LEU A 247 -21.52 -14.46 -15.78
C LEU A 247 -22.98 -14.16 -16.14
N LYS A 248 -23.58 -13.11 -15.55
CA LYS A 248 -24.96 -12.72 -15.85
C LYS A 248 -25.14 -12.43 -17.34
N HIS A 249 -24.27 -11.61 -17.93
CA HIS A 249 -24.32 -11.31 -19.37
C HIS A 249 -24.16 -12.58 -20.23
N SER A 250 -23.42 -13.58 -19.76
CA SER A 250 -23.27 -14.86 -20.45
C SER A 250 -24.51 -15.74 -20.37
N VAL A 251 -25.14 -15.79 -19.19
CA VAL A 251 -26.37 -16.56 -18.94
C VAL A 251 -27.55 -15.93 -19.67
N ASP A 252 -27.60 -14.60 -19.72
CA ASP A 252 -28.66 -13.87 -20.42
C ASP A 252 -28.41 -13.80 -21.95
N SER A 253 -27.23 -14.23 -22.43
CA SER A 253 -26.87 -14.14 -23.85
C SER A 253 -27.76 -15.02 -24.73
N THR A 254 -28.31 -14.45 -25.81
CA THR A 254 -29.19 -15.16 -26.76
C THR A 254 -28.47 -15.49 -28.05
N TYR A 255 -28.87 -14.92 -29.19
CA TYR A 255 -28.30 -15.13 -30.52
C TYR A 255 -27.49 -13.90 -30.97
N GLU A 256 -26.84 -14.00 -32.12
CA GLU A 256 -26.19 -12.85 -32.76
C GLU A 256 -27.28 -11.83 -33.16
N ASP A 257 -27.01 -10.53 -32.96
CA ASP A 257 -27.92 -9.39 -33.19
C ASP A 257 -29.23 -9.37 -32.36
N GLN A 258 -29.33 -10.22 -31.35
CA GLN A 258 -30.41 -10.23 -30.36
C GLN A 258 -29.85 -9.93 -28.97
N GLY A 259 -30.63 -9.15 -28.20
CA GLY A 259 -30.29 -8.65 -26.89
C GLY A 259 -30.41 -9.73 -25.81
N PRO A 260 -29.99 -9.42 -24.58
CA PRO A 260 -30.02 -10.37 -23.49
C PRO A 260 -31.46 -10.69 -23.09
N SER A 261 -31.74 -11.97 -22.78
CA SER A 261 -32.99 -12.44 -22.21
C SER A 261 -32.70 -13.13 -20.88
N PRO A 262 -33.30 -12.68 -19.76
CA PRO A 262 -32.96 -13.18 -18.43
C PRO A 262 -33.05 -14.70 -18.31
N GLY A 263 -31.93 -15.35 -17.96
CA GLY A 263 -31.89 -16.80 -17.72
C GLY A 263 -32.02 -17.68 -18.97
N TYR A 264 -31.83 -17.16 -20.18
CA TYR A 264 -31.99 -17.92 -21.42
C TYR A 264 -31.03 -19.13 -21.52
N ARG A 265 -29.77 -18.97 -21.09
CA ARG A 265 -28.72 -20.00 -21.17
C ARG A 265 -28.05 -20.25 -19.81
N MET A 266 -28.84 -20.66 -18.83
CA MET A 266 -28.32 -20.96 -17.48
C MET A 266 -27.19 -22.00 -17.48
N GLU A 267 -27.18 -22.92 -18.45
CA GLU A 267 -26.15 -23.95 -18.62
C GLU A 267 -24.74 -23.38 -18.85
N MET A 268 -24.63 -22.15 -19.38
CA MET A 268 -23.35 -21.47 -19.59
C MET A 268 -22.62 -21.17 -18.27
N SER A 269 -23.32 -21.22 -17.13
CA SER A 269 -22.71 -21.09 -15.80
C SER A 269 -21.65 -22.17 -15.53
N ILE A 270 -21.80 -23.36 -16.13
CA ILE A 270 -20.84 -24.47 -15.97
C ILE A 270 -19.45 -24.07 -16.48
N PHE A 271 -19.37 -23.29 -17.56
CA PHE A 271 -18.08 -22.80 -18.08
C PHE A 271 -17.31 -22.03 -17.00
N TYR A 272 -17.99 -21.14 -16.27
CA TYR A 272 -17.38 -20.35 -15.21
C TYR A 272 -17.03 -21.20 -13.99
N VAL A 273 -17.89 -22.14 -13.58
CA VAL A 273 -17.58 -23.06 -12.47
C VAL A 273 -16.29 -23.84 -12.76
N VAL A 274 -16.17 -24.42 -13.97
CA VAL A 274 -14.96 -25.14 -14.39
C VAL A 274 -13.76 -24.19 -14.43
N TYR A 275 -13.93 -22.98 -14.98
CA TYR A 275 -12.88 -21.97 -15.01
C TYR A 275 -12.38 -21.60 -13.58
N PHE A 276 -13.28 -21.40 -12.62
CA PHE A 276 -12.94 -21.06 -11.24
C PHE A 276 -12.16 -22.18 -10.52
N VAL A 277 -12.54 -23.44 -10.77
CA VAL A 277 -11.81 -24.61 -10.22
C VAL A 277 -10.40 -24.72 -10.81
N VAL A 278 -10.23 -24.42 -12.11
CA VAL A 278 -8.92 -24.53 -12.75
C VAL A 278 -8.01 -23.36 -12.38
N PHE A 279 -8.47 -22.11 -12.47
CA PHE A 279 -7.58 -20.94 -12.37
C PHE A 279 -7.40 -20.46 -10.93
N PRO A 280 -8.40 -19.84 -10.26
CA PRO A 280 -8.32 -19.45 -8.86
C PRO A 280 -7.96 -20.58 -7.89
N PHE A 281 -8.46 -21.80 -8.08
CA PHE A 281 -8.18 -22.87 -7.13
C PHE A 281 -6.88 -23.63 -7.45
N PHE A 282 -6.67 -24.14 -8.67
CA PHE A 282 -5.48 -24.94 -8.96
C PHE A 282 -4.25 -24.07 -9.30
N PHE A 283 -4.34 -23.15 -10.26
CA PHE A 283 -3.18 -22.37 -10.71
C PHE A 283 -2.65 -21.38 -9.65
N VAL A 284 -3.51 -20.68 -8.90
CA VAL A 284 -3.05 -19.77 -7.83
C VAL A 284 -2.33 -20.55 -6.73
N ASN A 285 -2.86 -21.72 -6.33
CA ASN A 285 -2.22 -22.55 -5.31
C ASN A 285 -0.87 -23.11 -5.76
N ILE A 286 -0.75 -23.56 -7.02
CA ILE A 286 0.54 -23.97 -7.59
C ILE A 286 1.53 -22.81 -7.62
N PHE A 287 1.07 -21.63 -8.02
CA PHE A 287 1.90 -20.44 -8.08
C PHE A 287 2.43 -20.05 -6.69
N VAL A 288 1.56 -20.03 -5.68
CA VAL A 288 1.95 -19.74 -4.29
C VAL A 288 2.93 -20.79 -3.77
N ALA A 289 2.66 -22.09 -4.00
CA ALA A 289 3.55 -23.16 -3.56
C ALA A 289 4.95 -23.04 -4.18
N LEU A 290 5.05 -22.75 -5.48
CA LEU A 290 6.34 -22.60 -6.14
C LEU A 290 7.10 -21.35 -5.67
N ILE A 291 6.40 -20.23 -5.44
CA ILE A 291 7.04 -19.05 -4.83
C ILE A 291 7.63 -19.44 -3.47
N ILE A 292 6.87 -20.14 -2.62
CA ILE A 292 7.38 -20.56 -1.31
C ILE A 292 8.63 -21.44 -1.45
N ILE A 293 8.59 -22.46 -2.32
CA ILE A 293 9.74 -23.36 -2.54
C ILE A 293 10.95 -22.59 -3.06
N THR A 294 10.78 -21.72 -4.06
CA THR A 294 11.88 -20.92 -4.60
C THR A 294 12.44 -19.94 -3.58
N PHE A 295 11.61 -19.34 -2.73
CA PHE A 295 12.07 -18.48 -1.63
C PHE A 295 12.82 -19.27 -0.56
N GLN A 296 12.36 -20.48 -0.22
CA GLN A 296 13.06 -21.38 0.70
C GLN A 296 14.42 -21.78 0.13
N GLU A 297 14.49 -22.22 -1.12
CA GLU A 297 15.75 -22.57 -1.79
C GLU A 297 16.74 -21.39 -1.86
N GLN A 298 16.26 -20.17 -2.13
CA GLN A 298 17.12 -18.98 -2.11
C GLN A 298 17.59 -18.65 -0.69
N GLY A 299 16.72 -18.80 0.31
CA GLY A 299 17.06 -18.60 1.72
C GLY A 299 18.11 -19.58 2.21
N ASP A 300 17.99 -20.85 1.82
CA ASP A 300 18.93 -21.91 2.19
C ASP A 300 20.29 -21.71 1.51
N LYS A 301 20.32 -21.35 0.22
CA LYS A 301 21.58 -21.01 -0.48
C LYS A 301 22.32 -19.84 0.15
N MET A 302 21.61 -18.82 0.64
CA MET A 302 22.24 -17.70 1.35
C MET A 302 22.82 -18.11 2.71
N MET A 303 22.34 -19.21 3.29
CA MET A 303 22.80 -19.75 4.56
C MET A 303 23.89 -20.82 4.38
N GLU A 304 24.01 -21.42 3.19
CA GLU A 304 24.99 -22.45 2.84
C GLU A 304 26.45 -21.95 2.93
N ASP A 305 26.69 -20.66 2.70
CA ASP A 305 28.01 -20.02 2.83
C ASP A 305 28.53 -19.92 4.28
N TYR A 306 27.72 -20.28 5.28
CA TYR A 306 28.11 -20.25 6.69
C TYR A 306 28.43 -21.65 7.21
N SER A 307 29.57 -21.77 7.88
CA SER A 307 30.04 -23.03 8.45
C SER A 307 29.21 -23.60 9.61
N LEU A 308 28.23 -22.83 10.12
CA LEU A 308 27.45 -23.15 11.33
C LEU A 308 26.00 -23.43 10.97
N GLU A 309 25.42 -24.46 11.57
CA GLU A 309 24.01 -24.84 11.36
C GLU A 309 23.07 -23.73 11.88
N LYS A 310 21.87 -23.61 11.30
CA LYS A 310 20.88 -22.57 11.64
C LYS A 310 20.55 -22.54 13.14
N ASN A 311 20.42 -23.72 13.76
CA ASN A 311 20.10 -23.87 15.18
C ASN A 311 21.25 -23.41 16.08
N GLU A 312 22.49 -23.72 15.72
CA GLU A 312 23.70 -23.31 16.45
C GLU A 312 23.82 -21.78 16.45
N ARG A 313 23.63 -21.16 15.28
CA ARG A 313 23.67 -19.69 15.16
C ARG A 313 22.60 -19.02 16.03
N ALA A 314 21.37 -19.53 16.01
CA ALA A 314 20.29 -18.99 16.83
C ALA A 314 20.60 -19.09 18.33
N CYS A 315 21.21 -20.19 18.76
CA CYS A 315 21.65 -20.38 20.14
C CYS A 315 22.76 -19.38 20.52
N ILE A 316 23.78 -19.21 19.66
CA ILE A 316 24.86 -18.24 19.87
C ILE A 316 24.31 -16.81 19.93
N ASP A 317 23.46 -16.43 18.98
CA ASP A 317 22.86 -15.10 18.93
C ASP A 317 22.00 -14.83 20.17
N PHE A 318 21.24 -15.83 20.65
CA PHE A 318 20.49 -15.71 21.90
C PHE A 318 21.43 -15.55 23.10
N ALA A 319 22.46 -16.39 23.21
CA ALA A 319 23.42 -16.33 24.32
C ALA A 319 24.16 -14.97 24.38
N ILE A 320 24.50 -14.39 23.23
CA ILE A 320 25.20 -13.10 23.14
C ILE A 320 24.24 -11.92 23.42
N ASN A 321 23.01 -11.97 22.91
CA ASN A 321 22.10 -10.82 22.96
C ASN A 321 21.10 -10.85 24.12
N ALA A 322 20.96 -11.97 24.83
CA ALA A 322 20.05 -12.09 25.96
C ALA A 322 20.43 -11.10 27.07
N LYS A 323 19.46 -10.29 27.49
CA LYS A 323 19.58 -9.36 28.62
C LYS A 323 18.68 -9.84 29.76
N PRO A 324 19.10 -9.68 31.03
CA PRO A 324 18.28 -10.08 32.16
C PRO A 324 16.98 -9.26 32.22
N LEU A 325 15.87 -9.93 32.52
CA LEU A 325 14.58 -9.28 32.78
C LEU A 325 14.67 -8.53 34.11
N THR A 326 14.60 -7.19 34.06
CA THR A 326 14.62 -6.37 35.27
C THR A 326 13.22 -6.30 35.88
N ARG A 327 12.92 -7.18 36.83
CA ARG A 327 11.74 -7.05 37.70
C ARG A 327 12.11 -6.23 38.93
N HIS A 328 11.45 -5.09 39.14
CA HIS A 328 11.70 -4.25 40.31
C HIS A 328 11.05 -4.85 41.56
N MET A 329 11.84 -5.09 42.60
CA MET A 329 11.38 -5.47 43.94
C MET A 329 11.75 -4.35 44.93
N PRO A 330 10.81 -3.84 45.74
CA PRO A 330 11.13 -2.85 46.76
C PRO A 330 12.06 -3.43 47.83
N GLN A 331 13.08 -2.64 48.24
CA GLN A 331 14.16 -3.11 49.12
C GLN A 331 13.71 -3.39 50.56
N ASN A 332 12.80 -2.58 51.10
CA ASN A 332 12.35 -2.69 52.48
C ASN A 332 11.13 -3.61 52.61
N LYS A 333 11.35 -4.86 53.04
CA LYS A 333 10.32 -5.89 53.17
C LYS A 333 9.25 -5.61 54.24
N GLN A 334 9.53 -4.72 55.20
CA GLN A 334 8.59 -4.36 56.28
C GLN A 334 7.69 -3.17 55.89
N SER A 335 7.96 -2.52 54.75
CA SER A 335 7.19 -1.37 54.29
C SER A 335 5.81 -1.77 53.75
N PHE A 336 4.83 -0.88 53.92
CA PHE A 336 3.53 -0.98 53.26
C PHE A 336 3.66 -1.12 51.75
N GLN A 337 4.67 -0.48 51.15
CA GLN A 337 4.97 -0.59 49.73
C GLN A 337 5.27 -2.04 49.29
N TYR A 338 5.98 -2.81 50.12
CA TYR A 338 6.29 -4.21 49.80
C TYR A 338 5.03 -5.08 49.83
N ARG A 339 4.14 -4.86 50.81
CA ARG A 339 2.84 -5.55 50.87
C ARG A 339 1.97 -5.22 49.65
N MET A 340 1.95 -3.95 49.24
CA MET A 340 1.21 -3.52 48.05
C MET A 340 1.81 -4.14 46.76
N TRP A 341 3.14 -4.18 46.66
CA TRP A 341 3.83 -4.83 45.56
C TRP A 341 3.54 -6.33 45.48
N GLN A 342 3.54 -7.06 46.61
CA GLN A 342 3.18 -8.48 46.64
C GLN A 342 1.73 -8.72 46.18
N PHE A 343 0.81 -7.81 46.50
CA PHE A 343 -0.59 -7.91 46.07
C PHE A 343 -0.74 -7.63 44.57
N VAL A 344 -0.16 -6.54 44.07
CA VAL A 344 -0.27 -6.13 42.66
C VAL A 344 0.41 -7.13 41.71
N VAL A 345 1.50 -7.76 42.14
CA VAL A 345 2.23 -8.79 41.36
C VAL A 345 1.61 -10.19 41.54
N SER A 346 0.58 -10.33 42.37
CA SER A 346 -0.04 -11.63 42.62
C SER A 346 -0.85 -12.09 41.39
N PRO A 347 -0.78 -13.38 41.02
CA PRO A 347 -1.58 -13.92 39.90
C PRO A 347 -3.09 -13.64 40.02
N PRO A 348 -3.74 -13.73 41.21
CA PRO A 348 -5.15 -13.38 41.35
C PRO A 348 -5.48 -11.93 40.97
N PHE A 349 -4.61 -10.97 41.30
CA PHE A 349 -4.80 -9.58 40.91
C PHE A 349 -4.72 -9.42 39.39
N GLU A 350 -3.71 -10.02 38.75
CA GLU A 350 -3.58 -10.00 37.28
C GLU A 350 -4.81 -10.62 36.59
N TYR A 351 -5.29 -11.78 37.04
CA TYR A 351 -6.51 -12.40 36.49
C TYR A 351 -7.76 -11.53 36.70
N SER A 352 -7.86 -10.81 37.82
CA SER A 352 -8.99 -9.90 38.06
C SER A 352 -9.01 -8.72 37.09
N ILE A 353 -7.84 -8.13 36.79
CA ILE A 353 -7.73 -7.06 35.79
C ILE A 353 -8.08 -7.59 34.40
N MET A 354 -7.59 -8.77 34.02
CA MET A 354 -7.93 -9.40 32.74
C MET A 354 -9.44 -9.67 32.60
N ALA A 355 -10.10 -10.09 33.68
CA ALA A 355 -11.55 -10.25 33.70
C ALA A 355 -12.30 -8.92 33.54
N LEU A 356 -11.83 -7.84 34.20
CA LEU A 356 -12.40 -6.50 34.04
C LEU A 356 -12.25 -5.97 32.61
N ILE A 357 -11.12 -6.21 31.95
CA ILE A 357 -10.90 -5.86 30.54
C ILE A 357 -11.90 -6.61 29.63
N ALA A 358 -12.09 -7.91 29.86
CA ALA A 358 -13.03 -8.71 29.09
C ALA A 358 -14.48 -8.25 29.28
N LEU A 359 -14.89 -7.99 30.53
CA LEU A 359 -16.22 -7.48 30.85
C LEU A 359 -16.48 -6.09 30.24
N ASN A 360 -15.50 -5.18 30.33
CA ASN A 360 -15.60 -3.87 29.69
C ASN A 360 -15.78 -4.00 28.17
N THR A 361 -15.07 -4.95 27.54
CA THR A 361 -15.20 -5.20 26.09
C THR A 361 -16.59 -5.72 25.73
N ILE A 362 -17.17 -6.60 26.55
CA ILE A 362 -18.56 -7.06 26.38
C ILE A 362 -19.54 -5.89 26.48
N VAL A 363 -19.37 -5.01 27.46
CA VAL A 363 -20.21 -3.81 27.64
C VAL A 363 -20.13 -2.87 26.43
N LEU A 364 -18.95 -2.71 25.83
CA LEU A 364 -18.78 -1.96 24.59
C LEU A 364 -19.48 -2.64 23.39
N MET A 365 -19.48 -3.96 23.31
CA MET A 365 -20.19 -4.73 22.28
C MET A 365 -21.72 -4.69 22.41
N MET A 366 -22.23 -4.42 23.61
CA MET A 366 -23.67 -4.36 23.89
C MET A 366 -24.37 -3.10 23.37
N LYS A 367 -23.63 -2.13 22.82
CA LYS A 367 -24.17 -0.89 22.25
C LYS A 367 -24.80 -1.14 20.87
N TYR A 368 -26.06 -0.74 20.67
CA TYR A 368 -26.77 -0.88 19.40
C TYR A 368 -27.57 0.37 19.03
N HIS A 369 -27.93 0.51 17.76
CA HIS A 369 -28.68 1.67 17.25
C HIS A 369 -30.16 1.61 17.64
N GLY A 370 -30.70 2.72 18.15
CA GLY A 370 -32.11 2.81 18.58
C GLY A 370 -32.38 2.22 19.96
N ALA A 371 -31.34 2.07 20.81
CA ALA A 371 -31.49 1.62 22.17
C ALA A 371 -32.35 2.59 23.01
N PRO A 372 -33.17 2.09 23.95
CA PRO A 372 -33.89 2.94 24.88
C PRO A 372 -32.93 3.85 25.67
N PRO A 373 -33.30 5.10 25.97
CA PRO A 373 -32.42 6.03 26.67
C PRO A 373 -32.02 5.54 28.08
N THR A 374 -32.85 4.71 28.71
CA THR A 374 -32.54 4.06 29.99
C THR A 374 -31.42 3.03 29.87
N TYR A 375 -31.38 2.28 28.76
CA TYR A 375 -30.34 1.31 28.49
C TYR A 375 -29.00 1.99 28.20
N ASP A 376 -29.00 3.05 27.40
CA ASP A 376 -27.80 3.86 27.14
C ASP A 376 -27.27 4.51 28.42
N ALA A 377 -28.15 4.96 29.33
CA ALA A 377 -27.74 5.46 30.63
C ALA A 377 -27.07 4.38 31.50
N VAL A 378 -27.59 3.15 31.49
CA VAL A 378 -26.97 2.01 32.22
C VAL A 378 -25.60 1.68 31.64
N LEU A 379 -25.45 1.60 30.31
CA LEU A 379 -24.16 1.37 29.67
C LEU A 379 -23.16 2.49 29.97
N LYS A 380 -23.60 3.76 29.97
CA LYS A 380 -22.76 4.90 30.38
C LYS A 380 -22.28 4.76 31.82
N ASN A 381 -23.16 4.40 32.75
CA ASN A 381 -22.80 4.19 34.14
C ASN A 381 -21.79 3.03 34.31
N LEU A 382 -21.99 1.92 33.60
CA LEU A 382 -21.05 0.80 33.61
C LEU A 382 -19.67 1.21 33.10
N ASN A 383 -19.59 1.97 32.01
CA ASN A 383 -18.31 2.49 31.50
C ASN A 383 -17.58 3.36 32.53
N ILE A 384 -18.30 4.23 33.24
CA ILE A 384 -17.71 5.03 34.32
C ILE A 384 -17.16 4.12 35.42
N VAL A 385 -17.90 3.08 35.83
CA VAL A 385 -17.44 2.11 36.83
C VAL A 385 -16.15 1.43 36.37
N PHE A 386 -16.07 0.93 35.14
CA PHE A 386 -14.84 0.33 34.62
C PHE A 386 -13.67 1.32 34.58
N THR A 387 -13.89 2.57 34.13
CA THR A 387 -12.85 3.61 34.16
C THR A 387 -12.34 3.86 35.59
N THR A 388 -13.23 3.87 36.59
CA THR A 388 -12.79 4.02 37.99
C THR A 388 -11.98 2.83 38.49
N LEU A 389 -12.33 1.60 38.10
CA LEU A 389 -11.58 0.40 38.47
C LEU A 389 -10.17 0.38 37.84
N PHE A 390 -10.05 0.76 36.57
CA PHE A 390 -8.73 0.88 35.91
C PHE A 390 -7.90 2.03 36.46
N PHE A 391 -8.54 3.14 36.86
CA PHE A 391 -7.85 4.20 37.58
C PHE A 391 -7.31 3.72 38.93
N MET A 392 -8.11 2.96 39.69
CA MET A 392 -7.67 2.38 40.96
C MET A 392 -6.52 1.40 40.77
N GLU A 393 -6.58 0.52 39.77
CA GLU A 393 -5.46 -0.34 39.38
C GLU A 393 -4.18 0.46 39.14
N CYS A 394 -4.26 1.52 38.32
CA CYS A 394 -3.14 2.37 38.00
C CYS A 394 -2.52 3.02 39.25
N VAL A 395 -3.35 3.53 40.16
CA VAL A 395 -2.91 4.09 41.45
C VAL A 395 -2.21 3.01 42.30
N LEU A 396 -2.78 1.81 42.41
CA LEU A 396 -2.19 0.70 43.16
C LEU A 396 -0.83 0.29 42.59
N LYS A 397 -0.69 0.23 41.25
CA LYS A 397 0.58 -0.06 40.57
C LYS A 397 1.62 1.06 40.79
N ILE A 398 1.23 2.33 40.77
CA ILE A 398 2.15 3.46 41.06
C ILE A 398 2.65 3.39 42.50
N ILE A 399 1.79 3.06 43.47
CA ILE A 399 2.18 2.90 44.89
C ILE A 399 3.11 1.69 45.05
N ALA A 400 2.81 0.55 44.40
CA ALA A 400 3.60 -0.68 44.47
C ALA A 400 5.01 -0.51 43.88
N PHE A 401 5.13 -0.03 42.65
CA PHE A 401 6.41 0.05 41.94
C PHE A 401 7.19 1.34 42.23
N GLY A 402 6.51 2.39 42.69
CA GLY A 402 7.02 3.75 42.76
C GLY A 402 7.03 4.43 41.39
N VAL A 403 6.86 5.75 41.39
CA VAL A 403 6.70 6.58 40.17
C VAL A 403 7.78 6.29 39.12
N ARG A 404 9.06 6.28 39.52
CA ARG A 404 10.18 6.12 38.59
C ARG A 404 10.23 4.75 37.90
N ASN A 405 9.84 3.67 38.60
CA ASN A 405 9.87 2.33 38.02
C ASN A 405 8.61 2.03 37.23
N TYR A 406 7.46 2.57 37.66
CA TYR A 406 6.20 2.48 36.92
C TYR A 406 6.37 3.02 35.48
N PHE A 407 6.94 4.22 35.33
CA PHE A 407 7.18 4.84 34.02
C PHE A 407 8.38 4.27 33.24
N ARG A 408 9.08 3.26 33.76
CA ARG A 408 10.15 2.58 33.02
C ARG A 408 9.59 1.44 32.15
N ASP A 409 8.46 0.87 32.54
CA ASP A 409 7.81 -0.20 31.81
C ASP A 409 6.83 0.38 30.78
N ALA A 410 7.03 0.02 29.51
CA ALA A 410 6.22 0.51 28.40
C ALA A 410 4.74 0.13 28.53
N TRP A 411 4.43 -1.03 29.12
CA TRP A 411 3.05 -1.48 29.31
C TRP A 411 2.31 -0.66 30.37
N ASN A 412 2.97 -0.36 31.49
CA ASN A 412 2.41 0.52 32.53
C ASN A 412 2.22 1.96 32.01
N ILE A 413 3.12 2.44 31.14
CA ILE A 413 2.94 3.74 30.45
C ILE A 413 1.68 3.71 29.58
N PHE A 414 1.49 2.65 28.80
CA PHE A 414 0.30 2.48 27.96
C PHE A 414 -0.99 2.47 28.80
N ASP A 415 -1.04 1.69 29.89
CA ASP A 415 -2.18 1.65 30.81
C ASP A 415 -2.49 3.04 31.40
N PHE A 416 -1.45 3.79 31.80
CA PHE A 416 -1.60 5.13 32.35
C PHE A 416 -2.19 6.12 31.34
N VAL A 417 -1.70 6.08 30.09
CA VAL A 417 -2.22 6.92 29.01
C VAL A 417 -3.68 6.57 28.71
N SER A 418 -4.01 5.27 28.69
CA SER A 418 -5.39 4.79 28.48
C SER A 418 -6.36 5.28 29.56
N VAL A 419 -5.94 5.22 30.83
CA VAL A 419 -6.72 5.74 31.97
C VAL A 419 -6.92 7.25 31.87
N ILE A 420 -5.87 8.03 31.55
CA ILE A 420 -6.00 9.49 31.33
C ILE A 420 -6.96 9.80 30.18
N GLY A 421 -6.84 9.07 29.07
CA GLY A 421 -7.73 9.23 27.92
C GLY A 421 -9.20 9.00 28.31
N SER A 422 -9.46 7.94 29.07
CA SER A 422 -10.81 7.58 29.54
C SER A 422 -11.39 8.62 30.50
N ILE A 423 -10.58 9.16 31.42
CA ILE A 423 -11.00 10.25 32.33
C ILE A 423 -11.30 11.53 31.54
N THR A 424 -10.45 11.85 30.55
CA THR A 424 -10.63 13.04 29.71
C THR A 424 -11.91 12.93 28.89
N ASP A 425 -12.22 11.77 28.32
CA ASP A 425 -13.46 11.52 27.57
C ASP A 425 -14.72 11.75 28.43
N ILE A 426 -14.73 11.22 29.66
CA ILE A 426 -15.82 11.44 30.62
C ILE A 426 -15.97 12.93 30.96
N LEU A 427 -14.85 13.61 31.28
CA LEU A 427 -14.86 15.04 31.63
C LEU A 427 -15.37 15.90 30.47
N VAL A 428 -14.89 15.66 29.26
CA VAL A 428 -15.34 16.39 28.06
C VAL A 428 -16.83 16.18 27.86
N THR A 429 -17.33 14.95 27.97
CA THR A 429 -18.74 14.63 27.80
C THR A 429 -19.63 15.35 28.81
N GLU A 430 -19.25 15.36 30.10
CA GLU A 430 -20.02 16.04 31.15
C GLU A 430 -19.96 17.57 31.06
N LEU A 431 -18.80 18.13 30.71
CA LEU A 431 -18.63 19.57 30.51
C LEU A 431 -19.44 20.07 29.30
N TRP A 432 -19.48 19.29 28.21
CA TRP A 432 -20.27 19.64 27.03
C TRP A 432 -21.77 19.66 27.32
N VAL A 433 -22.27 18.66 28.05
CA VAL A 433 -23.68 18.58 28.46
C VAL A 433 -24.05 19.75 29.40
N SER A 434 -23.17 20.07 30.35
CA SER A 434 -23.36 21.19 31.27
C SER A 434 -23.38 22.55 30.54
N ALA A 435 -22.50 22.74 29.55
CA ALA A 435 -22.45 23.96 28.74
C ALA A 435 -23.69 24.11 27.84
N LEU A 436 -24.21 23.02 27.27
CA LEU A 436 -25.44 23.00 26.48
C LEU A 436 -26.68 23.32 27.34
N LEU A 437 -26.81 22.70 28.51
CA LEU A 437 -27.91 22.97 29.45
C LEU A 437 -27.89 24.41 29.95
N TYR A 438 -26.71 24.98 30.18
CA TYR A 438 -26.56 26.39 30.53
C TYR A 438 -27.01 27.32 29.39
N LYS A 439 -26.62 27.03 28.14
CA LYS A 439 -27.11 27.79 26.96
C LYS A 439 -28.62 27.69 26.79
N PHE A 440 -29.20 26.50 26.97
CA PHE A 440 -30.65 26.30 26.88
C PHE A 440 -31.42 27.04 27.98
N ARG A 441 -30.98 26.97 29.25
CA ARG A 441 -31.58 27.74 30.35
C ARG A 441 -31.53 29.24 30.08
N LYS A 442 -30.40 29.74 29.57
CA LYS A 442 -30.26 31.16 29.24
C LYS A 442 -31.19 31.59 28.10
N GLN A 443 -31.43 30.75 27.09
CA GLN A 443 -32.40 31.05 26.04
C GLN A 443 -33.85 31.04 26.54
N ILE A 444 -34.22 30.10 27.40
CA ILE A 444 -35.58 30.06 28.00
C ILE A 444 -35.83 31.31 28.85
N GLN A 445 -34.82 31.76 29.60
CA GLN A 445 -34.91 32.94 30.47
C GLN A 445 -34.89 34.28 29.69
N ILE A 446 -34.52 34.27 28.41
CA ILE A 446 -34.63 35.43 27.50
C ILE A 446 -35.97 35.41 26.74
N ALA A 447 -36.62 34.24 26.65
CA ALA A 447 -37.91 34.06 25.97
C ALA A 447 -39.14 34.22 26.88
N SER A 448 -38.96 34.17 28.21
CA SER A 448 -39.95 34.56 29.24
C SER A 448 -39.78 36.02 29.62
#